data_AF-A0A2P2KEY5-F1
#
_entry.id   AF-A0A2P2KEY5-F1
#
_cell.length_a   1.000
_cell.length_b   1.000
_cell.length_c   1.000
_cell.angle_alpha   90.00
_cell.angle_beta   90.00
_cell.angle_gamma   90.00
#
_symmetry.space_group_name_H-M   'P 1'
#
loop_
_entity.id
_entity.type
_entity.pdbx_description
1 polymer ?
#
loop_
_entity_poly.entity_id
_entity_poly.type
_entity_poly.pdbx_seq_one_letter_code
_entity_poly.pdbx_strand_id
1 'polypeptide(L)'
;MSGVMCSIGLINDLSLSCSYVDESGKQLIASGDLDNTVEFGTGGSELIIMTRLNSKMSSKTLGSREYLRYYRQKPRPTPANGTAVTAALASRYMSMGLTTVQSREQMVRMKVMKQMNRMGGETMRTKIGLKNNVIRNLPRNVPY
;
A
#
# COMPACT_ATOMS: atom_id res chain seq x y z
N MET A 1 -10.13 32.90 -15.33
CA MET A 1 -9.09 33.88 -15.65
C MET A 1 -8.45 34.32 -14.35
N SER A 2 -7.27 33.80 -14.04
CA SER A 2 -6.47 34.21 -12.88
C SER A 2 -5.90 35.61 -13.14
N GLY A 3 -6.22 36.58 -12.29
CA GLY A 3 -5.80 37.96 -12.43
C GLY A 3 -5.02 38.42 -11.20
N VAL A 4 -3.82 38.94 -11.41
CA VAL A 4 -3.06 39.66 -10.39
C VAL A 4 -3.59 41.10 -10.36
N MET A 5 -4.30 41.49 -9.28
CA MET A 5 -4.57 42.91 -9.05
C MET A 5 -3.40 43.51 -8.27
N CYS A 6 -2.68 44.41 -8.95
CA CYS A 6 -1.59 45.17 -8.36
C CYS A 6 -1.97 46.66 -8.41
N SER A 7 -2.14 47.28 -7.25
CA SER A 7 -2.48 48.71 -7.12
C SER A 7 -1.20 49.53 -7.14
N ILE A 8 -1.04 50.43 -8.12
CA ILE A 8 0.05 51.44 -8.13
C ILE A 8 -0.51 52.77 -7.63
N GLY A 9 -0.01 53.23 -6.48
CA GLY A 9 -0.17 54.59 -5.98
C GLY A 9 1.12 55.38 -6.19
N LEU A 10 1.03 56.58 -6.75
CA LEU A 10 2.17 57.49 -6.95
C LEU A 10 2.60 58.16 -5.64
N ILE A 11 3.92 58.17 -5.41
CA ILE A 11 4.71 59.18 -4.68
C ILE A 11 4.39 59.31 -3.17
N ASN A 12 4.99 58.41 -2.35
CA ASN A 12 5.76 58.71 -1.10
C ASN A 12 5.69 57.63 -0.01
N ASP A 13 4.78 56.66 -0.07
CA ASP A 13 4.74 55.56 0.91
C ASP A 13 4.64 54.21 0.18
N LEU A 14 5.77 53.53 0.04
CA LEU A 14 5.89 52.28 -0.74
C LEU A 14 5.31 51.09 0.05
N SER A 15 4.02 50.76 -0.14
CA SER A 15 3.48 49.45 0.23
C SER A 15 2.99 48.70 -1.00
N LEU A 16 3.84 47.83 -1.54
CA LEU A 16 3.44 46.90 -2.61
C LEU A 16 2.84 45.64 -1.95
N SER A 17 1.51 45.63 -1.81
CA SER A 17 0.77 44.46 -1.32
C SER A 17 0.32 43.61 -2.52
N CYS A 18 1.08 42.56 -2.83
CA CYS A 18 0.69 41.58 -3.84
C CYS A 18 0.29 40.26 -3.17
N SER A 19 -0.88 39.77 -3.53
CA SER A 19 -1.61 38.71 -2.85
C SER A 19 -1.93 37.60 -3.83
N TYR A 20 -1.40 36.39 -3.58
CA TYR A 20 -1.83 35.21 -4.33
C TYR A 20 -3.15 34.73 -3.76
N VAL A 21 -4.15 34.68 -4.63
CA VAL A 21 -5.53 34.33 -4.31
C VAL A 21 -5.80 32.99 -4.98
N ASP A 22 -6.08 31.94 -4.20
CA ASP A 22 -6.57 30.68 -4.74
C ASP A 22 -7.97 30.84 -5.36
N GLU A 23 -8.49 29.82 -6.04
CA GLU A 23 -9.83 29.86 -6.67
C GLU A 23 -10.99 30.15 -5.68
N SER A 24 -10.73 30.11 -4.37
CA SER A 24 -11.67 30.38 -3.26
C SER A 24 -11.48 31.74 -2.57
N GLY A 25 -10.55 32.58 -3.05
CA GLY A 25 -10.35 33.92 -2.52
C GLY A 25 -9.39 34.03 -1.34
N LYS A 26 -8.64 32.97 -0.98
CA LYS A 26 -7.83 32.96 0.26
C LYS A 26 -6.32 33.00 -0.02
N GLN A 27 -5.62 33.84 0.73
CA GLN A 27 -4.18 34.09 0.64
C GLN A 27 -3.50 33.62 1.93
N LEU A 28 -2.44 32.80 1.83
CA LEU A 28 -1.60 32.42 2.96
C LEU A 28 -0.17 32.93 2.74
N ILE A 29 0.36 33.70 3.70
CA ILE A 29 1.76 34.14 3.72
C ILE A 29 2.35 33.76 5.08
N ALA A 30 3.46 33.01 5.07
CA ALA A 30 4.28 32.81 6.25
C ALA A 30 4.92 34.15 6.64
N SER A 31 4.50 34.73 7.78
CA SER A 31 5.13 35.95 8.30
C SER A 31 6.34 35.53 9.16
N GLY A 32 7.53 35.64 8.57
CA GLY A 32 8.80 35.30 9.20
C GLY A 32 9.44 34.05 8.59
N ASP A 33 10.58 34.30 7.94
CA ASP A 33 11.52 33.33 7.35
C ASP A 33 11.09 32.71 6.00
N LEU A 34 11.90 32.94 4.96
CA LEU A 34 11.72 32.45 3.59
C LEU A 34 11.77 30.91 3.47
N ASP A 35 12.27 30.25 4.51
CA ASP A 35 12.47 28.80 4.57
C ASP A 35 11.24 28.04 5.09
N ASN A 36 10.20 28.76 5.55
CA ASN A 36 8.98 28.18 6.10
C ASN A 36 7.89 28.11 5.03
N THR A 37 7.43 26.90 4.71
CA THR A 37 6.35 26.66 3.74
C THR A 37 5.04 26.38 4.47
N VAL A 38 3.95 26.99 4.01
CA VAL A 38 2.61 26.76 4.54
C VAL A 38 1.70 26.31 3.39
N GLU A 39 1.16 25.10 3.50
CA GLU A 39 0.34 24.48 2.47
C GLU A 39 -0.97 23.94 3.08
N PHE A 40 -2.00 23.79 2.25
CA PHE A 40 -3.18 23.03 2.64
C PHE A 40 -3.00 21.55 2.27
N GLY A 41 -3.41 20.65 3.17
CA GLY A 41 -3.46 19.22 2.94
C GLY A 41 -4.42 18.85 1.81
N THR A 42 -4.31 17.61 1.33
CA THR A 42 -5.16 17.08 0.26
C THR A 42 -6.64 17.19 0.66
N GLY A 43 -7.39 18.10 0.02
CA GLY A 43 -8.80 18.38 0.33
C GLY A 43 -9.05 19.67 1.11
N GLY A 44 -8.04 20.50 1.37
CA GLY A 44 -8.21 21.86 1.95
C GLY A 44 -8.59 21.91 3.43
N SER A 45 -8.73 20.75 4.08
CA SER A 45 -9.21 20.60 5.46
C SER A 45 -8.10 20.61 6.50
N GLU A 46 -6.85 20.60 6.08
CA GLU A 46 -5.70 20.55 6.97
C GLU A 46 -4.70 21.62 6.57
N LEU A 47 -4.06 22.25 7.54
CA LEU A 47 -2.98 23.20 7.34
C LEU A 47 -1.66 22.51 7.69
N ILE A 48 -0.76 22.44 6.73
CA ILE A 48 0.56 21.84 6.87
C ILE A 48 1.56 22.99 6.96
N ILE A 49 2.24 23.08 8.11
CA ILE A 49 3.30 24.05 8.34
C ILE A 49 4.62 23.30 8.34
N MET A 50 5.45 23.59 7.36
CA MET A 50 6.80 23.05 7.25
C MET A 50 7.78 24.13 7.68
N THR A 51 8.48 23.90 8.78
CA THR A 51 9.57 24.76 9.23
C THR A 51 10.90 24.09 9.00
N ARG A 52 11.87 24.87 8.53
CA ARG A 52 13.26 24.44 8.33
C ARG A 52 14.14 25.27 9.24
N LEU A 53 14.80 24.61 10.19
CA LEU A 53 15.74 25.25 11.10
C LEU A 53 17.07 24.50 11.04
N ASN A 54 18.15 25.18 10.64
CA ASN A 54 19.53 24.71 10.73
C ASN A 54 19.70 23.22 10.35
N SER A 55 19.24 22.84 9.15
CA SER A 55 19.23 21.47 8.58
C SER A 55 18.15 20.50 9.05
N LYS A 56 17.33 20.83 10.05
CA LYS A 56 16.22 19.99 10.51
C LYS A 56 14.91 20.49 9.93
N MET A 57 14.19 19.63 9.21
CA MET A 57 12.83 19.88 8.77
C MET A 57 11.84 19.38 9.82
N SER A 58 10.91 20.23 10.24
CA SER A 58 9.77 19.86 11.08
C SER A 58 8.49 20.16 10.33
N SER A 59 7.59 19.17 10.27
CA SER A 59 6.25 19.35 9.71
C SER A 59 5.23 19.24 10.85
N LYS A 60 4.29 20.20 10.88
CA LYS A 60 3.15 20.19 11.79
C LYS A 60 1.88 20.27 10.94
N THR A 61 1.00 19.29 11.11
CA THR A 61 -0.33 19.29 10.49
C THR A 61 -1.38 19.73 11.51
N LEU A 62 -2.16 20.74 11.17
CA LEU A 62 -3.26 21.27 11.95
C LEU A 62 -4.58 20.96 11.23
N GLY A 63 -5.48 20.24 11.88
CA GLY A 63 -6.79 19.91 11.31
C GLY A 63 -7.77 21.08 11.38
N SER A 64 -8.75 21.12 10.46
CA SER A 64 -9.80 22.14 10.50
C SER A 64 -10.80 21.91 11.63
N ARG A 65 -11.43 22.99 12.08
CA ARG A 65 -12.46 22.94 13.13
C ARG A 65 -13.71 22.16 12.70
N GLU A 66 -13.95 22.05 11.40
CA GLU A 66 -15.13 21.39 10.82
C GLU A 66 -15.12 19.87 11.12
N TYR A 67 -13.94 19.26 11.20
CA TYR A 67 -13.77 17.83 11.48
C TYR A 67 -13.50 17.51 12.96
N LEU A 68 -13.76 18.44 13.90
CA LEU A 68 -13.49 18.26 15.33
C LEU A 68 -14.11 16.97 15.91
N ARG A 69 -15.31 16.57 15.44
CA ARG A 69 -15.96 15.33 15.89
C ARG A 69 -15.14 14.09 15.52
N TYR A 70 -14.54 14.07 14.34
CA TYR A 70 -13.73 12.95 13.86
C TYR A 70 -12.36 12.90 14.56
N TYR A 71 -11.74 14.06 14.82
CA TYR A 71 -10.46 14.09 15.57
C TYR A 71 -10.59 13.61 17.02
N ARG A 72 -11.79 13.76 17.62
CA ARG A 72 -12.09 13.22 18.96
C ARG A 72 -12.39 11.73 18.95
N GLN A 73 -12.59 11.13 17.79
CA GLN A 73 -12.87 9.70 17.67
C GLN A 73 -11.61 8.90 18.01
N LYS A 74 -11.79 7.85 18.81
CA LYS A 74 -10.78 6.82 19.05
C LYS A 74 -11.26 5.53 18.39
N PRO A 75 -11.02 5.36 17.07
CA PRO A 75 -11.42 4.14 16.39
C PRO A 75 -10.72 2.96 17.08
N ARG A 76 -11.41 1.81 17.10
CA ARG A 76 -10.78 0.59 17.60
C ARG A 76 -9.52 0.32 16.76
N PRO A 77 -8.36 0.06 17.38
CA PRO A 77 -7.17 -0.26 16.64
C PRO A 77 -7.47 -1.44 15.73
N THR A 78 -7.06 -1.33 14.46
CA THR A 78 -7.21 -2.42 13.51
C THR A 78 -6.55 -3.65 14.11
N PRO A 79 -7.27 -4.79 14.22
CA PRO A 79 -6.68 -5.98 14.80
C PRO A 79 -5.51 -6.41 13.92
N ALA A 80 -4.28 -6.21 14.40
CA ALA A 80 -3.07 -6.69 13.73
C ALA A 80 -3.12 -8.21 13.48
N ASN A 81 -3.88 -8.91 14.33
CA ASN A 81 -4.13 -10.34 14.28
C ASN A 81 -5.33 -10.72 13.40
N GLY A 82 -5.89 -9.81 12.59
CA GLY A 82 -7.07 -10.10 11.76
C GLY A 82 -6.88 -11.36 10.91
N THR A 83 -5.68 -11.57 10.37
CA THR A 83 -5.30 -12.78 9.63
C THR A 83 -5.22 -14.01 10.53
N ALA A 84 -4.58 -13.92 11.69
CA ALA A 84 -4.43 -15.03 12.64
C ALA A 84 -5.77 -15.45 13.26
N VAL A 85 -6.63 -14.49 13.60
CA VAL A 85 -8.00 -14.73 14.10
C VAL A 85 -8.86 -15.35 13.00
N THR A 86 -8.78 -14.84 11.77
CA THR A 86 -9.51 -15.41 10.62
C THR A 86 -9.05 -16.84 10.34
N ALA A 87 -7.74 -17.11 10.38
CA ALA A 87 -7.19 -18.46 10.20
C ALA A 87 -7.60 -19.42 11.32
N ALA A 88 -7.55 -18.98 12.58
CA ALA A 88 -7.98 -19.77 13.73
C ALA A 88 -9.50 -20.01 13.76
N LEU A 89 -10.28 -19.12 13.15
CA LEU A 89 -11.73 -19.22 13.04
C LEU A 89 -12.12 -20.13 11.87
N ALA A 90 -11.40 -20.03 10.73
CA ALA A 90 -11.50 -20.96 9.62
C ALA A 90 -11.12 -22.39 10.03
N SER A 91 -10.04 -22.58 10.79
CA SER A 91 -9.63 -23.91 11.27
C SER A 91 -10.67 -24.53 12.20
N ARG A 92 -11.26 -23.74 13.11
CA ARG A 92 -12.37 -24.20 13.97
C ARG A 92 -13.60 -24.59 13.17
N TYR A 93 -13.99 -23.81 12.16
CA TYR A 93 -15.12 -24.19 11.29
C TYR A 93 -14.83 -25.45 10.47
N MET A 94 -13.60 -25.62 9.98
CA MET A 94 -13.16 -26.86 9.34
C MET A 94 -13.24 -28.05 10.29
N SER A 95 -12.78 -27.89 11.54
CA SER A 95 -12.86 -28.93 12.57
C SER A 95 -14.29 -29.26 13.00
N MET A 96 -15.21 -28.29 12.95
CA MET A 96 -16.63 -28.51 13.25
C MET A 96 -17.41 -29.14 12.09
N GLY A 97 -16.78 -29.37 10.93
CA GLY A 97 -17.48 -29.89 9.74
C GLY A 97 -18.45 -28.89 9.11
N LEU A 98 -18.40 -27.61 9.52
CA LEU A 98 -19.14 -26.52 8.92
C LEU A 98 -18.41 -26.10 7.65
N THR A 99 -18.61 -26.85 6.57
CA THR A 99 -18.05 -26.49 5.26
C THR A 99 -18.77 -25.26 4.74
N THR A 100 -18.09 -24.11 4.67
CA THR A 100 -18.52 -23.02 3.80
C THR A 100 -18.74 -23.61 2.42
N VAL A 101 -19.94 -23.47 1.87
CA VAL A 101 -20.44 -24.17 0.69
C VAL A 101 -19.54 -23.94 -0.53
N GLN A 102 -18.53 -24.80 -0.69
CA GLN A 102 -17.75 -25.04 -1.93
C GLN A 102 -17.59 -26.57 -2.17
N SER A 103 -18.45 -27.37 -1.51
CA SER A 103 -18.04 -28.62 -0.83
C SER A 103 -18.00 -29.91 -1.67
N ARG A 104 -18.12 -29.90 -3.00
CA ARG A 104 -18.01 -31.16 -3.76
C ARG A 104 -17.27 -31.06 -5.08
N GLU A 105 -17.61 -30.09 -5.91
CA GLU A 105 -17.05 -30.01 -7.27
C GLU A 105 -15.55 -29.72 -7.27
N GLN A 106 -15.10 -28.77 -6.45
CA GLN A 106 -13.68 -28.43 -6.36
C GLN A 106 -12.85 -29.60 -5.79
N MET A 107 -13.39 -30.30 -4.79
CA MET A 107 -12.76 -31.51 -4.25
C MET A 107 -12.66 -32.62 -5.29
N VAL A 108 -13.73 -32.85 -6.07
CA VAL A 108 -13.72 -33.84 -7.16
C VAL A 108 -12.71 -33.44 -8.24
N ARG A 109 -12.68 -32.17 -8.68
CA ARG A 109 -11.69 -31.66 -9.64
C ARG A 109 -10.26 -31.86 -9.16
N MET A 110 -9.98 -31.55 -7.89
CA MET A 110 -8.66 -31.75 -7.30
C MET A 110 -8.27 -33.23 -7.19
N LYS A 111 -9.22 -34.12 -6.86
CA LYS A 111 -8.99 -35.58 -6.85
C LYS A 111 -8.67 -36.12 -8.25
N VAL A 112 -9.42 -35.67 -9.26
CA VAL A 112 -9.19 -36.05 -10.67
C VAL A 112 -7.81 -35.58 -11.13
N MET A 113 -7.47 -34.30 -10.92
CA MET A 113 -6.17 -33.74 -11.29
C MET A 113 -4.99 -34.45 -10.58
N LYS A 114 -5.15 -34.76 -9.28
CA LYS A 114 -4.12 -35.49 -8.52
C LYS A 114 -3.91 -36.91 -9.06
N GLN A 115 -4.99 -37.59 -9.46
CA GLN A 115 -4.90 -38.91 -10.06
C GLN A 115 -4.26 -38.86 -11.45
N MET A 116 -4.61 -37.86 -12.26
CA MET A 116 -3.98 -37.62 -13.56
C MET A 116 -2.49 -37.36 -13.44
N ASN A 117 -2.05 -36.59 -12.44
CA ASN A 117 -0.61 -36.34 -12.21
C ASN A 117 0.12 -37.59 -11.70
N ARG A 118 -0.54 -38.41 -10.87
CA ARG A 118 0.03 -39.64 -10.31
C ARG A 118 0.17 -40.76 -11.36
N MET A 119 -0.78 -40.86 -12.28
CA MET A 119 -0.79 -41.84 -13.38
C MET A 119 -0.26 -41.25 -14.69
N GLY A 120 0.15 -39.98 -14.69
CA GLY A 120 0.48 -39.22 -15.88
C GLY A 120 1.73 -39.73 -16.59
N GLY A 121 1.79 -39.46 -17.89
CA GLY A 121 2.89 -39.89 -18.77
C GLY A 121 4.27 -39.43 -18.32
N GLU A 122 4.38 -38.35 -17.54
CA GLU A 122 5.66 -37.88 -16.98
C GLU A 122 6.30 -38.88 -16.00
N THR A 123 5.50 -39.51 -15.13
CA THR A 123 5.99 -40.55 -14.21
C THR A 123 6.43 -41.82 -14.93
N MET A 124 5.77 -42.15 -16.05
CA MET A 124 6.15 -43.27 -16.91
C MET A 124 7.40 -42.95 -17.72
N ARG A 125 7.51 -41.72 -18.24
CA ARG A 125 8.68 -41.22 -18.98
C ARG A 125 9.94 -41.24 -18.11
N THR A 126 9.86 -40.79 -16.85
CA THR A 126 11.00 -40.85 -15.93
C THR A 126 11.40 -42.29 -15.61
N LYS A 127 10.44 -43.19 -15.36
CA LYS A 127 10.73 -44.62 -15.17
C LYS A 127 11.42 -45.25 -16.38
N ILE A 128 10.98 -44.92 -17.60
CA ILE A 128 11.59 -45.44 -18.84
C ILE A 128 12.99 -44.84 -19.03
N GLY A 129 13.18 -43.54 -18.81
CA GLY A 129 14.47 -42.88 -18.88
C GLY A 129 15.50 -43.46 -17.92
N LEU A 130 15.09 -43.75 -16.67
CA LEU A 130 15.95 -44.38 -15.67
C LEU A 130 16.35 -45.81 -16.05
N LYS A 131 15.42 -46.61 -16.60
CA LYS A 131 15.71 -47.98 -17.06
C LYS A 131 16.63 -48.02 -18.27
N ASN A 132 16.55 -47.01 -19.13
CA ASN A 132 17.38 -46.91 -20.32
C ASN A 132 18.75 -46.27 -20.04
N ASN A 133 19.03 -45.87 -18.79
CA ASN A 133 20.31 -45.28 -18.38
C ASN A 133 21.39 -46.34 -18.13
N VAL A 134 21.65 -47.18 -19.14
CA VAL A 134 22.72 -48.19 -19.14
C VAL A 134 23.77 -47.78 -20.16
N ILE A 135 24.94 -47.36 -19.68
CA ILE A 135 26.09 -47.03 -20.53
C ILE A 135 26.77 -48.34 -20.94
N ARG A 136 26.47 -48.82 -22.15
CA ARG A 136 27.01 -50.09 -22.68
C ARG A 136 28.50 -50.02 -23.05
N ASN A 137 29.02 -48.80 -23.24
CA ASN A 137 30.38 -48.55 -23.70
C ASN A 137 31.27 -47.92 -22.60
N LEU A 138 31.10 -48.35 -21.35
CA LEU A 138 31.93 -47.84 -20.27
C LEU A 138 33.33 -48.50 -20.37
N PRO A 139 34.43 -47.73 -20.46
CA PRO A 139 35.76 -48.31 -20.45
C PRO A 139 35.98 -49.00 -19.08
N ARG A 140 36.57 -50.20 -19.11
CA ARG A 140 36.82 -51.00 -17.89
C ARG A 140 38.12 -50.54 -17.25
N ASN A 141 38.04 -49.46 -16.48
CA ASN A 141 39.20 -48.79 -15.88
C ASN A 141 39.59 -49.40 -14.51
N VAL A 142 38.88 -50.44 -14.06
CA VAL A 142 39.09 -51.06 -12.75
C VAL A 142 39.54 -52.50 -12.98
N PRO A 143 40.82 -52.84 -12.73
CA PRO A 143 41.22 -54.22 -12.60
C PRO A 143 40.63 -54.77 -11.29
N TYR A 144 40.08 -55.98 -11.35
CA TYR A 144 39.44 -56.69 -10.23
C TYR A 144 40.34 -56.75 -9.00
#